data_AF-A0A0B6ZYH7-F1
#
_entry.id   AF-A0A0B6ZYH7-F1
#
_cell.length_a   1.000
_cell.length_b   1.000
_cell.length_c   1.000
_cell.angle_alpha   90.00
_cell.angle_beta   90.00
_cell.angle_gamma   90.00
#
_symmetry.space_group_name_H-M   'P 1'
#
loop_
_entity.id
_entity.type
_entity.pdbx_description
1 polymer ?
#
loop_
_entity_poly.entity_id
_entity_poly.type
_entity_poly.pdbx_seq_one_letter_code
_entity_poly.pdbx_strand_id
1 'polypeptide(L)'
;EVSKLQNHLALLREEYVKLQNRLADVERKYQVAVAVNGNSGETQDGFVSRLLRFIADLFDKEQYSDLLIELEGGRDVRAHKFILSARGDSWGVPDLAMVSELDMTGEGNVEWLT
;
A
#
# COMPACT_ATOMS: atom_id res chain seq x y z
N GLU A 1 -19.02 7.89 -48.07
CA GLU A 1 -18.74 8.93 -47.04
C GLU A 1 -18.94 8.43 -45.62
N VAL A 2 -20.04 7.74 -45.31
CA VAL A 2 -20.35 7.17 -43.97
C VAL A 2 -19.21 6.33 -43.36
N SER A 3 -18.56 5.47 -44.14
CA SER A 3 -17.44 4.64 -43.67
C SER A 3 -16.20 5.45 -43.22
N LYS A 4 -15.91 6.60 -43.86
CA LYS A 4 -14.80 7.48 -43.45
C LYS A 4 -15.09 8.14 -42.11
N LEU A 5 -16.33 8.57 -41.90
CA LEU A 5 -16.78 9.18 -40.63
C LEU A 5 -16.76 8.16 -39.48
N GLN A 6 -17.19 6.93 -39.74
CA GLN A 6 -17.12 5.84 -38.75
C GLN A 6 -15.68 5.55 -38.33
N ASN A 7 -14.75 5.50 -39.27
CA ASN A 7 -13.32 5.32 -38.97
C ASN A 7 -12.76 6.49 -38.14
N HIS A 8 -13.11 7.73 -38.47
CA HIS A 8 -12.68 8.90 -37.69
C HIS A 8 -13.22 8.87 -36.25
N LEU A 9 -14.50 8.49 -36.09
CA LEU A 9 -15.12 8.39 -34.77
C LEU A 9 -14.52 7.26 -33.92
N ALA A 10 -14.16 6.14 -34.55
CA ALA A 10 -13.45 5.05 -33.88
C ALA A 10 -12.06 5.51 -33.38
N LEU A 11 -11.29 6.18 -34.24
CA LEU A 11 -9.97 6.71 -33.89
C LEU A 11 -10.06 7.74 -32.75
N LEU A 12 -11.06 8.63 -32.79
CA LEU A 12 -11.28 9.63 -31.74
C LEU A 12 -11.61 9.01 -30.38
N ARG A 13 -12.43 7.94 -30.38
CA ARG A 13 -12.74 7.20 -29.16
C ARG A 13 -11.51 6.52 -28.59
N GLU A 14 -10.67 5.94 -29.45
CA GLU A 14 -9.41 5.33 -29.03
C GLU A 14 -8.49 6.35 -28.37
N GLU A 15 -8.28 7.50 -29.01
CA GLU A 15 -7.46 8.59 -28.45
C GLU A 15 -8.06 9.14 -27.15
N TYR A 16 -9.38 9.27 -27.07
CA TYR A 16 -10.06 9.70 -25.85
C TYR A 16 -9.83 8.72 -24.68
N VAL A 17 -9.93 7.42 -24.93
CA VAL A 17 -9.66 6.38 -23.91
C VAL A 17 -8.19 6.43 -23.47
N LYS A 18 -7.25 6.57 -24.40
CA LYS A 18 -5.83 6.75 -24.07
C LYS A 18 -5.60 7.98 -23.19
N LEU A 19 -6.28 9.09 -23.49
CA LEU A 19 -6.18 10.32 -22.72
C LEU A 19 -6.76 10.14 -21.31
N GLN A 20 -7.92 9.50 -21.19
CA GLN A 20 -8.54 9.19 -19.89
C GLN A 20 -7.64 8.31 -19.02
N ASN A 21 -7.03 7.26 -19.60
CA ASN A 21 -6.10 6.40 -18.88
C ASN A 21 -4.86 7.19 -18.42
N ARG A 22 -4.29 8.02 -19.28
CA ARG A 22 -3.15 8.87 -18.93
C ARG A 22 -3.49 9.89 -17.85
N LEU A 23 -4.69 10.46 -17.88
CA LEU A 23 -5.19 11.36 -16.84
C LEU A 23 -5.27 10.62 -15.49
N ALA A 24 -5.91 9.44 -15.46
CA ALA A 24 -6.04 8.64 -14.25
C ALA A 24 -4.67 8.24 -13.65
N ASP A 25 -3.70 7.89 -14.49
CA ASP A 25 -2.34 7.58 -14.06
C ASP A 25 -1.62 8.79 -13.45
N VAL A 26 -1.77 9.97 -14.06
CA VAL A 26 -1.17 11.21 -13.56
C VAL A 26 -1.82 11.64 -12.26
N GLU A 27 -3.15 11.57 -12.16
CA GLU A 27 -3.89 11.84 -10.92
C GLU A 27 -3.44 10.90 -9.80
N ARG A 28 -3.31 9.60 -10.08
CA ARG A 28 -2.80 8.62 -9.10
C ARG A 28 -1.41 8.99 -8.62
N LYS A 29 -0.48 9.30 -9.53
CA LYS A 29 0.90 9.70 -9.18
C LYS A 29 0.93 11.00 -8.38
N TYR A 30 0.11 11.98 -8.75
CA TYR A 30 -0.02 13.24 -8.03
C TYR A 30 -0.53 13.02 -6.60
N GLN A 31 -1.59 12.23 -6.43
CA GLN A 31 -2.14 11.90 -5.10
C GLN A 31 -1.09 11.22 -4.20
N VAL A 32 -0.30 10.30 -4.76
CA VAL A 32 0.81 9.67 -4.02
C VAL A 32 1.89 10.70 -3.67
N ALA A 33 2.31 11.55 -4.61
CA ALA A 33 3.34 12.56 -4.35
C ALA A 33 2.91 13.57 -3.29
N VAL A 34 1.64 14.00 -3.32
CA VAL A 34 1.04 14.88 -2.30
C VAL A 34 1.00 14.19 -0.94
N ALA A 35 0.63 12.90 -0.90
CA ALA A 35 0.60 12.14 0.34
C ALA A 35 2.00 11.95 0.96
N VAL A 36 3.04 11.73 0.14
CA VAL A 36 4.42 11.53 0.61
C VAL A 36 5.07 12.84 1.08
N ASN A 37 4.80 13.97 0.40
CA ASN A 37 5.49 15.24 0.65
C ASN A 37 4.73 16.20 1.60
N GLY A 38 3.67 15.73 2.25
CA GLY A 38 2.61 16.55 2.87
C GLY A 38 3.00 17.40 4.09
N ASN A 39 3.75 18.49 3.89
CA ASN A 39 3.91 19.56 4.89
C ASN A 39 3.52 20.97 4.40
N SER A 40 2.63 21.10 3.42
CA SER A 40 2.16 22.45 3.02
C SER A 40 0.75 22.46 2.45
N GLY A 41 -0.20 22.88 3.30
CA GLY A 41 -1.37 23.67 2.91
C GLY A 41 -2.54 22.97 2.22
N GLU A 42 -3.70 22.96 2.91
CA GLU A 42 -5.08 22.84 2.41
C GLU A 42 -5.54 21.57 1.67
N THR A 43 -4.64 20.75 1.13
CA THR A 43 -4.98 19.49 0.41
C THR A 43 -4.81 18.21 1.26
N GLN A 44 -4.81 18.34 2.59
CA GLN A 44 -4.64 17.23 3.54
C GLN A 44 -5.85 16.26 3.63
N ASP A 45 -6.87 16.44 2.79
CA ASP A 45 -8.15 15.70 2.87
C ASP A 45 -8.47 14.87 1.61
N GLY A 46 -7.44 14.37 0.92
CA GLY A 46 -7.61 13.30 -0.06
C GLY A 46 -7.94 11.96 0.61
N PHE A 47 -8.70 11.08 -0.05
CA PHE A 47 -9.01 9.74 0.47
C PHE A 47 -7.74 8.95 0.82
N VAL A 48 -6.72 9.00 -0.04
CA VAL A 48 -5.42 8.32 0.18
C VAL A 48 -4.74 8.84 1.44
N SER A 49 -4.70 10.16 1.65
CA SER A 49 -4.11 10.77 2.84
C SER A 49 -4.87 10.41 4.11
N ARG A 50 -6.21 10.42 4.07
CA ARG A 50 -7.04 9.95 5.19
C ARG A 50 -6.81 8.48 5.50
N LEU A 51 -6.71 7.63 4.48
CA LEU A 51 -6.44 6.20 4.64
C LEU A 51 -5.06 5.94 5.24
N LEU A 52 -4.03 6.62 4.74
CA LEU A 52 -2.67 6.49 5.29
C LEU A 52 -2.59 6.97 6.74
N ARG A 53 -3.28 8.08 7.08
CA ARG A 53 -3.39 8.55 8.47
C ARG A 53 -4.09 7.52 9.34
N PHE A 54 -5.22 6.97 8.89
CA PHE A 54 -5.92 5.91 9.60
C PHE A 54 -5.05 4.66 9.83
N ILE A 55 -4.31 4.21 8.80
CA ILE A 55 -3.37 3.08 8.93
C ILE A 55 -2.23 3.41 9.90
N ALA A 56 -1.70 4.64 9.86
CA ALA A 56 -0.68 5.08 10.82
C ALA A 56 -1.22 5.12 12.25
N ASP A 57 -2.49 5.54 12.43
CA ASP A 57 -3.15 5.58 13.73
C ASP A 57 -3.40 4.18 14.33
N LEU A 58 -3.42 3.13 13.49
CA LEU A 58 -3.51 1.73 13.93
C LEU A 58 -2.18 1.18 14.48
N PHE A 59 -1.05 1.86 14.27
CA PHE A 59 0.25 1.38 14.75
C PHE A 59 0.22 1.14 16.28
N ASP A 60 0.59 -0.07 16.68
CA ASP A 60 0.63 -0.52 18.08
C ASP A 60 -0.70 -0.38 18.85
N LYS A 61 -1.81 -0.42 18.12
CA LYS A 61 -3.16 -0.45 18.70
C LYS A 61 -3.68 -1.87 18.78
N GLU A 62 -4.36 -2.18 19.88
CA GLU A 62 -5.13 -3.42 20.05
C GLU A 62 -6.31 -3.51 19.08
N GLN A 63 -6.82 -2.35 18.68
CA GLN A 63 -8.01 -2.30 17.85
C GLN A 63 -7.68 -2.92 16.49
N TYR A 64 -8.39 -4.01 16.19
CA TYR A 64 -8.21 -4.82 14.99
C TYR A 64 -6.83 -5.49 14.85
N SER A 65 -5.97 -5.46 15.87
CA SER A 65 -4.72 -6.21 15.82
C SER A 65 -5.01 -7.71 15.82
N ASP A 66 -4.40 -8.41 14.89
CA ASP A 66 -4.51 -9.86 14.70
C ASP A 66 -3.13 -10.54 14.67
N LEU A 67 -2.08 -9.79 15.02
CA LEU A 67 -0.69 -10.23 15.04
C LEU A 67 0.10 -9.49 16.14
N LEU A 68 0.93 -10.21 16.88
CA LEU A 68 1.93 -9.65 17.78
C LEU A 68 3.31 -9.77 17.13
N ILE A 69 4.15 -8.75 17.23
CA ILE A 69 5.53 -8.79 16.75
C ILE A 69 6.46 -8.58 17.94
N GLU A 70 7.28 -9.59 18.22
CA GLU A 70 8.31 -9.51 19.26
C GLU A 70 9.58 -8.89 18.66
N LEU A 71 10.05 -7.81 19.27
CA LEU A 71 11.25 -7.08 18.87
C LEU A 71 12.37 -7.32 19.87
N GLU A 72 13.60 -7.15 19.38
CA GLU A 72 14.80 -7.19 20.21
C GLU A 72 14.68 -6.26 21.44
N GLY A 73 15.12 -6.77 22.59
CA GLY A 73 15.02 -6.07 23.87
C GLY A 73 13.67 -6.27 24.59
N GLY A 74 12.91 -7.30 24.22
CA GLY A 74 11.67 -7.70 24.91
C GLY A 74 10.52 -6.70 24.73
N ARG A 75 10.47 -6.04 23.58
CA ARG A 75 9.39 -5.11 23.23
C ARG A 75 8.45 -5.76 22.25
N ASP A 76 7.17 -5.74 22.55
CA ASP A 76 6.16 -6.28 21.65
C ASP A 76 5.39 -5.15 20.98
N VAL A 77 5.03 -5.35 19.72
CA VAL A 77 4.21 -4.42 18.93
C VAL A 77 2.98 -5.12 18.41
N ARG A 78 1.82 -4.50 18.63
CA ARG A 78 0.56 -4.97 18.05
C ARG A 78 0.47 -4.55 16.59
N ALA A 79 0.25 -5.53 15.72
CA ALA A 79 0.27 -5.37 14.28
C ALA A 79 -1.00 -5.93 13.63
N HIS A 80 -1.12 -5.64 12.33
CA HIS A 80 -2.27 -5.96 11.52
C HIS A 80 -1.81 -6.69 10.26
N LYS A 81 -2.21 -7.96 10.09
CA LYS A 81 -1.81 -8.82 8.98
C LYS A 81 -2.08 -8.18 7.64
N PHE A 82 -3.26 -7.58 7.46
CA PHE A 82 -3.64 -6.97 6.19
C PHE A 82 -2.71 -5.80 5.79
N ILE A 83 -2.17 -5.05 6.76
CA ILE A 83 -1.23 -3.94 6.50
C ILE A 83 0.12 -4.51 6.07
N LEU A 84 0.60 -5.54 6.76
CA LEU A 84 1.87 -6.20 6.43
C LEU A 84 1.81 -6.90 5.07
N SER A 85 0.75 -7.66 4.79
CA SER A 85 0.52 -8.29 3.49
C SER A 85 0.40 -7.26 2.36
N ALA A 86 -0.18 -6.09 2.61
CA ALA A 86 -0.22 -5.02 1.61
C ALA A 86 1.15 -4.37 1.36
N ARG A 87 2.06 -4.43 2.34
CA ARG A 87 3.41 -3.83 2.26
C ARG A 87 4.44 -4.78 1.65
N GLY A 88 4.27 -6.09 1.78
CA GLY A 88 5.16 -7.07 1.14
C GLY A 88 4.76 -8.51 1.43
N ASP A 89 5.37 -9.43 0.68
CA ASP A 89 5.01 -10.86 0.70
C ASP A 89 5.93 -11.72 1.59
N SER A 90 7.01 -11.16 2.11
CA SER A 90 8.02 -11.90 2.88
C SER A 90 8.26 -11.28 4.25
N TRP A 91 7.91 -12.03 5.29
CA TRP A 91 7.99 -11.61 6.70
C TRP A 91 8.64 -12.67 7.61
N GLY A 92 9.38 -13.62 7.03
CA GLY A 92 10.02 -14.73 7.77
C GLY A 92 9.10 -15.92 8.07
N VAL A 93 7.83 -15.86 7.66
CA VAL A 93 6.86 -16.97 7.76
C VAL A 93 6.26 -17.32 6.40
N PRO A 94 5.81 -18.57 6.19
CA PRO A 94 5.20 -18.97 4.92
C PRO A 94 3.89 -18.24 4.60
N ASP A 95 3.07 -17.95 5.62
CA ASP A 95 1.80 -17.25 5.47
C ASP A 95 1.44 -16.49 6.76
N LEU A 96 1.26 -15.17 6.65
CA LEU A 96 0.84 -14.32 7.76
C LEU A 96 -0.58 -14.67 8.25
N ALA A 97 -1.46 -15.19 7.39
CA ALA A 97 -2.82 -15.55 7.80
C ALA A 97 -2.83 -16.61 8.90
N MET A 98 -1.86 -17.53 8.86
CA MET A 98 -1.77 -18.71 9.74
C MET A 98 -1.06 -18.45 11.06
N VAL A 99 -0.44 -17.29 11.24
CA VAL A 99 0.46 -17.01 12.38
C VAL A 99 -0.13 -15.90 13.25
N SER A 100 -0.05 -16.03 14.57
CA SER A 100 -0.49 -15.00 15.53
C SER A 100 0.65 -14.15 16.10
N GLU A 101 1.88 -14.61 15.96
CA GLU A 101 3.09 -14.00 16.55
C GLU A 101 4.25 -14.04 15.53
N LEU A 102 4.94 -12.92 15.32
CA LEU A 102 6.19 -12.87 14.56
C LEU A 102 7.36 -12.59 15.49
N ASP A 103 8.36 -13.45 15.44
CA ASP A 103 9.64 -13.21 16.09
C ASP A 103 10.57 -12.41 15.18
N MET A 104 10.90 -11.19 15.60
CA MET A 104 11.90 -10.32 14.98
C MET A 104 13.05 -9.99 15.95
N THR A 105 13.23 -10.78 17.02
CA THR A 105 14.25 -10.57 18.05
C THR A 105 15.67 -10.92 17.58
N GLY A 106 15.81 -11.59 16.43
CA GLY A 106 17.10 -11.81 15.78
C GLY A 106 17.95 -12.94 16.36
N GLU A 107 17.41 -13.80 17.24
CA GLU A 107 18.15 -14.95 17.81
C GLU A 107 17.98 -16.27 17.01
N GLY A 108 17.73 -16.20 15.70
CA GLY A 108 17.35 -17.37 14.90
C GLY A 108 17.86 -17.41 13.46
N ASN A 109 19.15 -17.17 13.21
CA ASN A 109 19.82 -17.74 12.01
C ASN A 109 21.36 -17.73 12.13
N VAL A 110 21.91 -18.62 12.96
CA VAL A 110 23.31 -19.07 12.86
C VAL A 110 23.35 -20.52 12.38
N GLU A 111 22.87 -20.77 11.16
CA GLU A 111 23.08 -22.07 10.46
C GLU A 111 23.54 -21.93 9.00
N TRP A 112 24.16 -20.79 8.61
CA TRP A 112 24.77 -20.63 7.27
C TRP A 112 26.31 -20.53 7.29
N LEU A 113 26.98 -21.09 8.30
CA LEU A 113 28.44 -21.28 8.26
C LEU A 113 28.83 -22.70 8.71
N THR A 114 28.61 -23.66 7.81
CA THR A 114 29.48 -24.84 7.60
C THR A 114 29.40 -25.28 6.15
#